data_AF-A0A4W6E676-F1
#
_entry.id   AF-A0A4W6E676-F1
#
_cell.length_a   1.000
_cell.length_b   1.000
_cell.length_c   1.000
_cell.angle_alpha   90.00
_cell.angle_beta   90.00
_cell.angle_gamma   90.00
#
_symmetry.space_group_name_H-M   'P 1'
#
loop_
_entity.id
_entity.type
_entity.pdbx_description
1 polymer ?
#
loop_
_entity_poly.entity_id
_entity_poly.type
_entity_poly.pdbx_seq_one_letter_code
_entity_poly.pdbx_strand_id
1 'polypeptide(L)' 'MHFSIPETEVRSGENGSTYVAYNIHVNGVLHCRVRYSQLLGLHEQVRLNLPSL' A
#
# COMPACT_ATOMS: atom_id res chain seq x y z
N MET A 1 -1.84 13.98 9.31
CA MET A 1 -2.66 13.08 8.49
C MET A 1 -2.80 11.77 9.25
N HIS A 2 -4.01 11.34 9.59
CA HIS A 2 -4.24 10.06 10.27
C HIS A 2 -4.36 8.95 9.22
N PHE A 3 -3.40 8.03 9.21
CA PHE A 3 -3.39 6.87 8.31
C PHE A 3 -4.02 5.67 9.00
N SER A 4 -4.86 4.92 8.28
CA SER A 4 -5.44 3.66 8.73
C SER A 4 -5.62 2.70 7.56
N ILE A 5 -5.57 1.40 7.83
CA ILE A 5 -5.85 0.35 6.85
C ILE A 5 -7.01 -0.49 7.40
N PRO A 6 -8.27 -0.03 7.26
CA PRO A 6 -9.42 -0.70 7.86
C PRO A 6 -9.76 -2.02 7.17
N GLU A 7 -9.45 -2.15 5.88
CA GLU A 7 -9.82 -3.32 5.09
C GLU A 7 -8.71 -3.83 4.17
N THR A 8 -8.85 -5.10 3.79
CA THR A 8 -8.14 -5.73 2.68
C THR A 8 -9.12 -6.31 1.68
N GLU A 9 -8.71 -6.38 0.40
CA GLU A 9 -9.54 -6.90 -0.70
C GLU A 9 -8.71 -7.87 -1.55
N VAL A 10 -9.31 -8.96 -2.03
CA VAL A 10 -8.70 -9.80 -3.06
C VAL A 10 -9.03 -9.22 -4.43
N ARG A 11 -8.01 -8.88 -5.23
CA ARG A 11 -8.17 -8.30 -6.57
C ARG A 11 -7.43 -9.11 -7.62
N SER A 12 -7.95 -9.11 -8.84
CA SER A 12 -7.29 -9.70 -10.00
C SER A 12 -6.22 -8.74 -10.55
N GLY A 13 -5.04 -9.26 -10.79
CA GLY A 13 -3.96 -8.62 -11.53
C GLY A 13 -4.15 -8.76 -13.03
N GLU A 14 -3.35 -8.02 -13.79
CA GLU A 14 -3.43 -7.96 -15.26
C GLU A 14 -3.14 -9.31 -15.94
N ASN A 15 -2.34 -10.15 -15.30
CA ASN A 15 -2.01 -11.50 -15.75
C ASN A 15 -3.04 -12.56 -15.31
N GLY A 16 -4.18 -12.15 -14.74
CA GLY A 16 -5.21 -13.06 -14.23
C GLY A 16 -4.88 -13.69 -12.87
N SER A 17 -3.72 -13.42 -12.26
CA SER A 17 -3.45 -13.87 -10.90
C SER A 17 -4.16 -12.98 -9.87
N THR A 18 -4.49 -13.51 -8.69
CA THR A 18 -5.09 -12.72 -7.61
C THR A 18 -4.05 -12.22 -6.63
N TYR A 19 -4.26 -11.05 -6.04
CA TYR A 19 -3.41 -10.49 -4.98
C TYR A 19 -4.26 -9.80 -3.91
N VAL A 20 -3.68 -9.62 -2.72
CA VAL A 20 -4.28 -8.85 -1.64
C VAL A 20 -3.93 -7.36 -1.82
N ALA A 21 -4.97 -6.54 -1.90
CA ALA A 21 -4.89 -5.09 -1.85
C ALA A 21 -5.19 -4.59 -0.43
N TYR A 22 -4.45 -3.58 0.00
CA TYR A 22 -4.64 -2.88 1.27
C TYR A 22 -5.31 -1.53 0.98
N ASN A 23 -6.47 -1.30 1.60
CA ASN A 23 -7.21 -0.04 1.47
C ASN A 23 -6.62 0.97 2.44
N ILE A 24 -5.77 1.87 1.96
CA ILE A 24 -5.17 2.91 2.79
C ILE A 24 -6.14 4.09 2.86
N HIS A 25 -6.61 4.39 4.06
CA HIS A 25 -7.47 5.53 4.35
C HIS A 25 -6.65 6.64 5.00
N VAL A 26 -6.94 7.89 4.62
CA VAL A 26 -6.39 9.10 5.23
C VAL A 26 -7.55 9.91 5.79
N ASN A 27 -7.51 10.17 7.10
CA ASN A 27 -8.58 10.84 7.85
C ASN A 27 -9.96 10.16 7.65
N GLY A 28 -9.98 8.83 7.62
CA GLY A 28 -11.20 8.02 7.48
C GLY A 28 -11.69 7.79 6.05
N VAL A 29 -11.12 8.49 5.06
CA VAL A 29 -11.51 8.38 3.64
C VAL A 29 -10.50 7.55 2.87
N LEU A 30 -10.98 6.65 2.00
CA LEU A 30 -10.12 5.88 1.11
C LEU A 30 -9.25 6.80 0.25
N HIS A 31 -7.93 6.62 0.36
CA HIS A 31 -6.94 7.39 -0.39
C HIS A 31 -6.36 6.59 -1.55
N CYS A 32 -5.90 5.37 -1.28
CA CYS A 32 -5.36 4.48 -2.32
C CYS A 32 -5.53 2.99 -1.97
N ARG A 33 -5.41 2.15 -2.99
CA ARG A 33 -5.33 0.70 -2.85
C ARG A 33 -4.01 0.23 -3.41
N VAL A 34 -3.24 -0.48 -2.61
CA VAL A 34 -1.90 -0.95 -3.01
C VAL A 34 -1.69 -2.40 -2.60
N ARG A 35 -0.85 -3.11 -3.35
CA ARG A 35 -0.34 -4.43 -2.93
C ARG A 35 0.90 -4.28 -2.07
N TYR A 36 1.21 -5.31 -1.29
CA TYR A 36 2.39 -5.30 -0.39
C TYR A 36 3.69 -4.91 -1.11
N SER A 37 3.92 -5.42 -2.32
CA SER A 37 5.16 -5.12 -3.06
C SER A 37 5.33 -3.64 -3.42
N GLN A 38 4.24 -2.86 -3.54
CA GLN A 38 4.34 -1.42 -3.73
C GLN A 38 4.77 -0.70 -2.44
N LEU A 39 4.25 -1.14 -1.29
CA LEU A 39 4.67 -0.63 0.02
C LEU A 39 6.11 -1.01 0.34
N LEU A 40 6.54 -2.22 -0.04
CA LEU A 40 7.93 -2.64 0.07
C LEU A 40 8.85 -1.76 -0.79
N GLY A 41 8.48 -1.53 -2.06
CA GLY A 41 9.22 -0.63 -2.94
C GLY A 41 9.32 0.79 -2.38
N LEU A 42 8.24 1.30 -1.78
CA LEU A 42 8.27 2.58 -1.06
C LEU A 42 9.25 2.55 0.12
N HIS A 43 9.22 1.52 0.96
CA HIS A 43 10.14 1.37 2.08
C HIS A 43 11.60 1.36 1.63
N GLU A 44 11.92 0.61 0.57
CA GLU A 44 13.27 0.57 0.01
C GLU A 44 13.71 1.94 -0.51
N GLN A 45 12.84 2.66 -1.21
CA GLN A 45 13.10 4.03 -1.67
C GLN A 45 13.34 4.99 -0.51
N VAL A 46 12.52 4.92 0.55
CA VAL A 46 12.71 5.75 1.75
C VAL A 46 14.05 5.42 2.40
N ARG A 47 14.36 4.14 2.62
CA ARG A 47 15.62 3.72 3.24
C ARG A 47 16.85 4.19 2.44
N LEU A 48 16.77 4.17 1.11
CA LEU A 48 17.86 4.61 0.24
C LEU A 48 18.05 6.13 0.24
N ASN A 49 16.95 6.90 0.22
CA ASN A 49 17.00 8.35 0.03
C ASN A 49 16.97 9.14 1.35
N LEU A 50 16.53 8.52 2.45
CA LEU A 50 16.39 9.11 3.78
C LEU A 50 17.05 8.19 4.84
N PRO A 51 18.38 8.02 4.81
CA PRO A 51 19.10 7.01 5.60
C PRO A 51 19.09 7.25 7.12
N SER A 52 18.66 8.43 7.57
CA SER A 52 18.52 8.80 8.99
C SER A 52 17.12 8.53 9.55
N LEU A 53 16.24 7.89 8.77
CA LEU A 53 14.88 7.48 9.14
C LEU A 53 14.81 5.96 9.17
#